data_AF-A0A9E0ZTC2-F1
#
_entry.id   AF-A0A9E0ZTC2-F1
#
_cell.length_a   1.000
_cell.length_b   1.000
_cell.length_c   1.000
_cell.angle_alpha   90.00
_cell.angle_beta   90.00
_cell.angle_gamma   90.00
#
_symmetry.space_group_name_H-M   'P 1'
#
loop_
_entity.id
_entity.type
_entity.pdbx_description
1 polymer ?
#
loop_
_entity_poly.entity_id
_entity_poly.type
_entity_poly.pdbx_seq_one_letter_code
_entity_poly.pdbx_strand_id
1 'polypeptide(L)'
;MTLRIRSIDIWKFLFLYLIFQPTIPSLITNNAISTIFNYSDEVIGIILVAVVIFRAMKSQITLLKFERYMLVFMMIFEVFGLISGFFYDFQSKVYVLTDAYTCSKFFIYYLCARLLTQGKLDEKYFFSINNICKIITVIFFVLTLHDAFLSPWFPVADYRYFTHSVMLFFEHPEFLARASITIIFLLAYNYRYYKHNIYYIFMLTIVMLLTFRTKAIIAVLVLYMFYLYFVKFNFRSLLPVGVGAVGGAVYFGYDSLYKY
;
A
#
# COMPACT_ATOMS: atom_id res chain seq x y z
N MET A 1 -31.54 -1.27 18.30
CA MET A 1 -30.20 -1.83 18.01
C MET A 1 -29.21 -0.68 17.95
N THR A 2 -28.55 -0.35 19.05
CA THR A 2 -27.58 0.75 19.10
C THR A 2 -26.22 0.24 18.60
N LEU A 3 -25.81 0.66 17.39
CA LEU A 3 -24.48 0.40 16.85
C LEU A 3 -23.44 1.10 17.72
N ARG A 4 -22.90 0.38 18.71
CA ARG A 4 -21.81 0.87 19.56
C ARG A 4 -20.49 0.71 18.80
N ILE A 5 -20.17 1.68 17.94
CA ILE A 5 -18.91 1.74 17.20
C ILE A 5 -17.77 1.79 18.21
N ARG A 6 -16.86 0.81 18.19
CA ARG A 6 -15.68 0.85 19.05
C ARG A 6 -14.72 1.89 18.48
N SER A 7 -14.00 2.61 19.33
CA SER A 7 -13.00 3.59 18.87
C SER A 7 -11.91 2.99 17.97
N ILE A 8 -11.73 1.66 17.98
CA ILE A 8 -10.79 0.95 17.11
C ILE A 8 -11.33 0.75 15.68
N ASP A 9 -12.65 0.77 15.49
CA ASP A 9 -13.26 0.56 14.17
C ASP A 9 -12.96 1.72 13.22
N ILE A 10 -12.57 2.90 13.74
CA ILE A 10 -12.09 4.04 12.94
C ILE A 10 -10.94 3.63 11.99
N TRP A 11 -10.10 2.67 12.39
CA TRP A 11 -9.01 2.18 11.56
C TRP A 11 -9.48 1.34 10.38
N LYS A 12 -10.61 0.64 10.53
CA LYS A 12 -11.25 -0.08 9.43
C LYS A 12 -11.85 0.89 8.43
N PHE A 13 -12.53 1.94 8.92
CA PHE A 13 -13.05 3.00 8.07
C PHE A 13 -11.93 3.73 7.34
N LEU A 14 -10.85 4.08 8.04
CA LEU A 14 -9.69 4.73 7.44
C LEU A 14 -9.03 3.84 6.37
N PHE A 15 -8.85 2.55 6.67
CA PHE A 15 -8.32 1.57 5.72
C PHE A 15 -9.18 1.48 4.44
N LEU A 16 -10.50 1.34 4.60
CA LEU A 16 -11.42 1.28 3.47
C LEU A 16 -11.43 2.60 2.68
N TYR A 17 -11.47 3.72 3.39
CA TYR A 17 -11.41 5.05 2.78
C TYR A 17 -10.15 5.21 1.93
N LEU A 18 -8.96 4.90 2.48
CA LEU A 18 -7.70 5.06 1.75
C LEU A 18 -7.57 4.12 0.53
N ILE A 19 -8.20 2.94 0.56
CA ILE A 19 -8.23 2.04 -0.61
C ILE A 19 -9.05 2.64 -1.75
N PHE A 20 -10.21 3.24 -1.43
CA PHE A 20 -11.15 3.75 -2.43
C PHE A 20 -10.98 5.24 -2.73
N GLN A 21 -10.21 5.98 -1.92
CA GLN A 21 -9.97 7.41 -2.08
C GLN A 21 -9.51 7.78 -3.50
N PRO A 22 -8.62 7.04 -4.19
CA PRO A 22 -8.21 7.38 -5.56
C PRO A 22 -9.34 7.34 -6.60
N THR A 23 -10.50 6.77 -6.25
CA THR A 23 -11.68 6.72 -7.15
C THR A 23 -12.64 7.88 -6.92
N ILE A 24 -12.65 8.46 -5.72
CA ILE A 24 -13.64 9.48 -5.35
C ILE A 24 -13.52 10.76 -6.21
N PRO A 25 -12.32 11.31 -6.47
CA PRO A 25 -12.14 12.54 -7.24
C PRO A 25 -12.72 12.50 -8.65
N SER A 26 -12.62 11.35 -9.34
CA SER A 26 -13.12 11.17 -10.70
C SER A 26 -14.66 11.08 -10.78
N LEU A 27 -15.32 10.80 -9.66
CA LEU A 27 -16.78 10.75 -9.56
C LEU A 27 -17.40 12.12 -9.23
N ILE A 28 -16.59 13.12 -8.86
CA ILE A 28 -17.06 14.43 -8.40
C ILE A 28 -16.88 15.45 -9.53
N THR A 29 -18.00 16.01 -10.01
CA THR A 29 -18.01 17.02 -11.07
C THR A 29 -17.52 18.40 -10.61
N ASN A 30 -17.57 18.69 -9.31
CA ASN A 30 -17.10 19.96 -8.75
C ASN A 30 -15.58 19.92 -8.51
N ASN A 31 -14.84 20.73 -9.26
CA ASN A 31 -13.37 20.80 -9.20
C ASN A 31 -12.83 21.12 -7.80
N ALA A 32 -13.49 22.01 -7.05
CA ALA A 32 -13.03 22.37 -5.70
C ALA A 32 -13.16 21.19 -4.74
N ILE A 33 -14.29 20.48 -4.79
CA ILE A 33 -14.54 19.31 -3.95
C ILE A 33 -13.62 18.15 -4.37
N SER A 34 -13.46 17.90 -5.67
CA SER A 34 -12.56 16.87 -6.21
C SER A 34 -11.11 17.08 -5.73
N THR A 35 -10.64 18.34 -5.72
CA THR A 35 -9.31 18.70 -5.20
C THR A 35 -9.17 18.39 -3.71
N ILE A 36 -10.19 18.63 -2.90
CA ILE A 36 -10.16 18.30 -1.46
C ILE A 36 -10.01 16.78 -1.25
N PHE A 37 -10.72 15.97 -2.02
CA PHE A 37 -10.60 14.50 -1.92
C PHE A 37 -9.25 14.00 -2.42
N ASN A 38 -8.68 14.62 -3.46
CA ASN A 38 -7.34 14.31 -3.95
C ASN A 38 -6.27 14.49 -2.87
N TYR A 39 -6.38 15.54 -2.04
CA TYR A 39 -5.41 15.83 -0.97
C TYR A 39 -5.81 15.26 0.40
N SER A 40 -6.86 14.46 0.46
CA SER A 40 -7.42 14.01 1.75
C SER A 40 -6.48 13.07 2.50
N ASP A 41 -5.66 12.28 1.80
CA ASP A 41 -4.67 11.44 2.45
C ASP A 41 -3.48 12.27 2.98
N GLU A 42 -3.07 13.38 2.35
CA GLU A 42 -2.10 14.28 2.99
C GLU A 42 -2.63 14.83 4.32
N VAL A 43 -3.89 15.28 4.33
CA VAL A 43 -4.55 15.84 5.52
C VAL A 43 -4.66 14.79 6.63
N ILE A 44 -5.06 13.55 6.30
CA ILE A 44 -5.07 12.42 7.23
C ILE A 44 -3.68 12.21 7.84
N GLY A 45 -2.64 12.22 7.01
CA GLY A 45 -1.26 12.06 7.47
C GLY A 45 -0.86 13.12 8.50
N ILE A 46 -1.16 14.39 8.24
CA ILE A 46 -0.88 15.51 9.15
C ILE A 46 -1.62 15.33 10.48
N ILE A 47 -2.91 14.97 10.44
CA ILE A 47 -3.72 14.74 11.64
C ILE A 47 -3.13 13.59 12.47
N LEU A 48 -2.76 12.48 11.83
CA LEU A 48 -2.16 11.33 12.50
C LEU A 48 -0.85 11.70 13.20
N VAL A 49 0.03 12.46 12.53
CA VAL A 49 1.29 12.96 13.11
C VAL A 49 1.01 13.87 14.31
N ALA A 50 0.09 14.82 14.18
CA ALA A 50 -0.26 15.73 15.27
C ALA A 50 -0.76 14.99 16.51
N VAL A 51 -1.62 13.98 16.32
CA VAL A 51 -2.13 13.13 17.42
C VAL A 51 -1.01 12.32 18.06
N VAL A 52 -0.07 11.78 17.27
CA VAL A 52 1.09 11.05 17.78
C VAL A 52 2.00 11.95 18.59
N ILE A 53 2.32 13.15 18.10
CA ILE A 53 3.16 14.12 18.83
C ILE A 53 2.50 14.49 20.16
N PHE A 54 1.20 14.79 20.16
CA PHE A 54 0.47 15.11 21.39
C PHE A 54 0.50 13.96 22.41
N ARG A 55 0.36 12.71 21.96
CA ARG A 55 0.48 11.53 22.83
C ARG A 55 1.93 11.28 23.28
N ALA A 56 2.91 11.59 22.43
CA ALA A 56 4.33 11.52 22.76
C ALA A 56 4.68 12.49 23.89
N MET A 57 4.21 13.73 23.81
CA MET A 57 4.39 14.76 24.85
C MET A 57 3.78 14.35 26.19
N LYS A 58 2.73 13.53 26.18
CA LYS A 58 2.11 12.94 27.38
C LYS A 58 2.76 11.63 27.84
N SER A 59 3.85 11.20 27.22
CA SER A 59 4.54 9.93 27.48
C SER A 59 3.63 8.69 27.36
N GLN A 60 2.60 8.75 26.51
CA GLN A 60 1.59 7.68 26.36
C GLN A 60 1.96 6.64 25.29
N ILE A 61 3.08 6.81 24.60
CA ILE A 61 3.52 5.96 23.49
C ILE A 61 4.98 5.57 23.67
N THR A 62 5.34 4.36 23.23
CA THR A 62 6.70 3.85 23.38
C THR A 62 7.22 3.28 22.07
N LEU A 63 8.36 3.80 21.61
CA LEU A 63 9.04 3.30 20.40
C LEU A 63 9.84 2.03 20.70
N LEU A 64 9.72 1.04 19.81
CA LEU A 64 10.57 -0.16 19.80
C LEU A 64 11.98 0.19 19.32
N LYS A 65 12.98 -0.64 19.67
CA LYS A 65 14.37 -0.44 19.21
C LYS A 65 14.48 -0.36 17.68
N PHE A 66 13.84 -1.30 16.97
CA PHE A 66 13.78 -1.30 15.50
C PHE A 66 13.18 -0.02 14.93
N GLU A 67 12.11 0.52 15.52
CA GLU A 67 11.46 1.75 15.04
C GLU A 67 12.37 2.97 15.18
N ARG A 68 13.20 3.01 16.22
CA ARG A 68 14.23 4.05 16.38
C ARG A 68 15.27 3.95 15.26
N TYR A 69 15.76 2.75 14.96
CA TYR A 69 16.69 2.56 13.84
C TYR A 69 16.06 2.93 12.50
N MET A 70 14.79 2.58 12.28
CA MET A 70 14.04 2.94 11.09
C MET A 70 13.91 4.47 10.94
N LEU A 71 13.62 5.19 12.03
CA LEU A 71 13.59 6.66 12.04
C LEU A 71 14.96 7.28 11.72
N VAL A 72 16.03 6.76 12.30
CA VAL A 72 17.40 7.22 12.02
C VAL A 72 17.75 6.98 10.55
N PHE A 73 17.45 5.79 10.02
CA PHE A 73 17.66 5.46 8.62
C PHE A 73 16.87 6.38 7.69
N MET A 74 15.59 6.63 8.00
CA MET A 74 14.75 7.56 7.26
C MET A 74 15.36 8.96 7.25
N MET A 75 15.79 9.48 8.40
CA MET A 75 16.43 10.80 8.47
C MET A 75 17.71 10.86 7.63
N ILE A 76 18.55 9.83 7.69
CA ILE A 76 19.77 9.76 6.87
C ILE A 76 19.39 9.74 5.38
N PHE A 77 18.47 8.88 4.98
CA PHE A 77 17.99 8.75 3.60
C PHE A 77 17.46 10.09 3.06
N GLU A 78 16.60 10.78 3.82
CA GLU A 78 16.05 12.07 3.42
C GLU A 78 17.12 13.17 3.35
N VAL A 79 18.07 13.21 4.29
CA VAL A 79 19.17 14.19 4.25
C VAL A 79 20.03 14.00 3.00
N PHE A 80 20.42 12.76 2.68
CA PHE A 80 21.16 12.48 1.45
C PHE A 80 20.33 12.79 0.20
N GLY A 81 19.04 12.44 0.19
CA GLY A 81 18.11 12.74 -0.90
C GLY A 81 17.96 14.24 -1.16
N LEU A 82 17.75 15.04 -0.11
CA LEU A 82 17.63 16.49 -0.19
C LEU A 82 18.95 17.14 -0.61
N ILE A 83 20.08 16.79 0.02
CA ILE A 83 21.40 17.33 -0.35
C ILE A 83 21.67 17.03 -1.84
N SER A 84 21.55 15.77 -2.25
CA SER A 84 21.80 15.41 -3.65
C SER A 84 20.85 16.12 -4.63
N GLY A 85 19.56 16.19 -4.33
CA GLY A 85 18.57 16.90 -5.15
C GLY A 85 18.81 18.41 -5.27
N PHE A 86 19.25 19.07 -4.20
CA PHE A 86 19.54 20.52 -4.23
C PHE A 86 20.90 20.88 -4.83
N PHE A 87 21.89 19.99 -4.78
CA PHE A 87 23.24 20.24 -5.30
C PHE A 87 23.36 19.96 -6.80
N TYR A 88 22.70 18.91 -7.31
CA TYR A 88 22.88 18.47 -8.69
C TYR A 88 21.79 18.98 -9.66
N ASP A 89 20.78 19.71 -9.16
CA ASP A 89 19.70 20.34 -9.95
C ASP A 89 19.04 19.41 -11.00
N PHE A 90 18.99 18.10 -10.74
CA PHE A 90 18.36 17.11 -11.64
C PHE A 90 16.87 17.41 -11.89
N GLN A 91 16.21 18.09 -10.95
CA GLN A 91 14.81 18.46 -11.01
C GLN A 91 14.54 19.76 -10.24
N SER A 92 13.38 20.38 -10.50
CA SER A 92 12.98 21.58 -9.76
C SER A 92 12.91 21.31 -8.26
N LYS A 93 13.27 22.32 -7.46
CA LYS A 93 13.28 22.25 -5.99
C LYS A 93 11.93 21.82 -5.40
N VAL A 94 10.82 22.15 -6.07
CA VAL A 94 9.48 21.74 -5.65
C VAL A 94 9.31 20.22 -5.78
N TYR A 95 9.83 19.61 -6.85
CA TYR A 95 9.77 18.17 -7.04
C TYR A 95 10.70 17.42 -6.08
N VAL A 96 11.89 17.97 -5.77
CA VAL A 96 12.77 17.42 -4.72
C VAL A 96 12.04 17.30 -3.38
N LEU A 97 11.31 18.36 -2.97
CA LEU A 97 10.53 18.34 -1.72
C LEU A 97 9.33 17.39 -1.79
N THR A 98 8.68 17.28 -2.95
CA THR A 98 7.54 16.38 -3.15
C THR A 98 7.99 14.92 -3.06
N ASP A 99 9.14 14.59 -3.63
CA ASP A 99 9.73 13.25 -3.56
C ASP A 99 10.12 12.88 -2.13
N ALA A 100 10.77 13.81 -1.41
CA ALA A 100 11.11 13.64 0.00
C ALA A 100 9.87 13.34 0.87
N TYR A 101 8.80 14.14 0.68
CA TYR A 101 7.54 13.88 1.38
C TYR A 101 6.95 12.51 1.02
N THR A 102 6.95 12.16 -0.27
CA THR A 102 6.39 10.89 -0.75
C THR A 102 7.14 9.68 -0.20
N CYS A 103 8.48 9.75 -0.12
CA CYS A 103 9.32 8.70 0.46
C CYS A 103 9.09 8.55 1.97
N SER A 104 9.01 9.67 2.69
CA SER A 104 8.73 9.70 4.13
C SER A 104 7.31 9.24 4.48
N LYS A 105 6.34 9.42 3.58
CA LYS A 105 4.91 9.13 3.79
C LYS A 105 4.71 7.72 4.34
N PHE A 106 5.32 6.72 3.72
CA PHE A 106 5.19 5.32 4.14
C PHE A 106 5.63 5.10 5.60
N PHE A 107 6.80 5.63 5.99
CA PHE A 107 7.34 5.50 7.34
C PHE A 107 6.46 6.20 8.37
N ILE A 108 5.98 7.41 8.04
CA ILE A 108 5.09 8.20 8.88
C ILE A 108 3.79 7.44 9.14
N TYR A 109 3.14 6.94 8.08
CA TYR A 109 1.89 6.20 8.20
C TYR A 109 2.04 4.92 9.03
N TYR A 110 3.09 4.15 8.78
CA TYR A 110 3.39 2.95 9.54
C TYR A 110 3.57 3.27 11.04
N LEU A 111 4.40 4.26 11.38
CA LEU A 111 4.66 4.64 12.77
C LEU A 111 3.39 5.14 13.46
N CYS A 112 2.64 6.02 12.79
CA CYS A 112 1.42 6.57 13.36
C CYS A 112 0.38 5.47 13.63
N ALA A 113 0.13 4.60 12.66
CA ALA A 113 -0.79 3.49 12.83
C ALA A 113 -0.36 2.57 13.97
N ARG A 114 0.92 2.19 14.04
CA ARG A 114 1.44 1.33 15.12
C ARG A 114 1.29 1.98 16.49
N LEU A 115 1.73 3.23 16.66
CA LEU A 115 1.75 3.91 17.96
C LEU A 115 0.33 4.18 18.48
N LEU A 116 -0.62 4.48 17.58
CA LEU A 116 -2.00 4.77 17.96
C LEU A 116 -2.83 3.51 18.22
N THR A 117 -2.43 2.36 17.68
CA THR A 117 -3.09 1.05 17.87
C THR A 117 -2.41 0.15 18.90
N GLN A 118 -1.31 0.60 19.52
CA GLN A 118 -0.54 -0.17 20.51
C GLN A 118 -1.44 -0.75 21.62
N GLY A 119 -1.44 -2.08 21.72
CA GLY A 119 -2.22 -2.82 22.74
C GLY A 119 -3.74 -2.82 22.53
N LYS A 120 -4.25 -2.34 21.39
CA LYS A 120 -5.70 -2.21 21.13
C LYS A 120 -6.25 -3.19 20.09
N LEU A 121 -5.38 -3.84 19.32
CA LEU A 121 -5.79 -4.79 18.27
C LEU A 121 -5.97 -6.18 18.87
N ASP A 122 -7.20 -6.68 18.85
CA ASP A 122 -7.56 -8.02 19.30
C ASP A 122 -7.83 -8.96 18.12
N GLU A 123 -7.94 -10.26 18.39
CA GLU A 123 -8.24 -11.27 17.35
C GLU A 123 -9.59 -11.01 16.67
N LYS A 124 -10.56 -10.44 17.40
CA LYS A 124 -11.88 -10.07 16.86
C LYS A 124 -11.76 -8.96 15.81
N TYR A 125 -10.89 -7.98 16.05
CA TYR A 125 -10.57 -6.94 15.06
C TYR A 125 -10.02 -7.57 13.78
N PHE A 126 -9.02 -8.45 13.91
CA PHE A 126 -8.41 -9.15 12.78
C PHE A 126 -9.40 -10.04 12.02
N PHE A 127 -10.29 -10.75 12.71
CA PHE A 127 -11.37 -11.52 12.07
C PHE A 127 -12.33 -10.63 11.28
N SER A 128 -12.76 -9.52 11.88
CA SER A 128 -13.69 -8.58 11.25
C SER A 128 -13.10 -7.98 9.98
N ILE A 129 -11.86 -7.49 10.02
CA ILE A 129 -11.21 -6.91 8.83
C ILE A 129 -10.89 -7.98 7.78
N ASN A 130 -10.55 -9.20 8.19
CA ASN A 130 -10.34 -10.32 7.28
C ASN A 130 -11.62 -10.66 6.48
N ASN A 131 -12.79 -10.65 7.12
CA ASN A 131 -14.05 -10.89 6.44
C ASN A 131 -14.40 -9.78 5.45
N ILE A 132 -14.17 -8.51 5.83
CA ILE A 132 -14.33 -7.36 4.92
C ILE A 132 -13.43 -7.53 3.68
N CYS A 133 -12.16 -7.87 3.89
CA CYS A 133 -11.21 -8.11 2.81
C CYS A 133 -11.64 -9.25 1.88
N LYS A 134 -12.14 -10.38 2.42
CA LYS A 134 -12.67 -11.48 1.62
C LYS A 134 -13.83 -11.07 0.72
N ILE A 135 -14.77 -10.28 1.27
CA ILE A 135 -15.92 -9.77 0.51
C ILE A 135 -15.43 -8.89 -0.64
N ILE A 136 -14.53 -7.94 -0.35
CA ILE A 136 -13.96 -7.05 -1.37
C ILE A 136 -13.19 -7.86 -2.43
N THR A 137 -12.42 -8.87 -2.03
CA THR A 137 -11.73 -9.77 -2.96
C THR A 137 -12.68 -10.44 -3.94
N VAL A 138 -13.78 -11.01 -3.45
CA VAL A 138 -14.75 -11.68 -4.32
C VAL A 138 -15.38 -10.68 -5.28
N ILE A 139 -15.74 -9.48 -4.80
CA ILE A 139 -16.28 -8.41 -5.64
C ILE A 139 -15.27 -8.03 -6.74
N PHE A 140 -14.03 -7.74 -6.37
CA PHE A 140 -12.99 -7.36 -7.34
C PHE A 140 -12.77 -8.47 -8.36
N PHE A 141 -12.67 -9.72 -7.91
CA PHE A 141 -12.45 -10.85 -8.79
C PHE A 141 -13.59 -11.03 -9.81
N VAL A 142 -14.84 -11.03 -9.35
CA VAL A 142 -16.01 -11.19 -10.24
C VAL A 142 -16.10 -10.04 -11.24
N LEU A 143 -15.95 -8.79 -10.78
CA LEU A 143 -15.99 -7.63 -11.66
C LEU A 143 -14.84 -7.64 -12.68
N THR A 144 -13.63 -8.03 -12.25
CA THR A 144 -12.48 -8.10 -13.15
C THR A 144 -12.62 -9.20 -14.18
N LEU A 145 -13.15 -10.38 -13.82
CA LEU A 145 -13.44 -11.42 -14.81
C LEU A 145 -14.54 -10.98 -15.78
N HIS A 146 -15.57 -10.30 -15.29
CA HIS A 146 -16.60 -9.74 -16.15
C HIS A 146 -15.97 -8.79 -17.18
N ASP A 147 -15.23 -7.78 -16.73
CA ASP A 147 -14.65 -6.77 -17.64
C ASP A 147 -13.53 -7.29 -18.54
N ALA A 148 -12.85 -8.38 -18.15
CA ALA A 148 -11.79 -8.97 -18.96
C ALA A 148 -12.32 -9.85 -20.11
N PHE A 149 -13.48 -10.50 -19.93
CA PHE A 149 -13.99 -11.53 -20.85
C PHE A 149 -15.35 -11.22 -21.47
N LEU A 150 -16.13 -10.31 -20.89
CA LEU A 150 -17.43 -9.86 -21.39
C LEU A 150 -17.35 -8.40 -21.86
N SER A 151 -18.47 -7.83 -22.29
CA SER A 151 -18.55 -6.41 -22.60
C SER A 151 -18.25 -5.59 -21.33
N PRO A 152 -17.20 -4.76 -21.29
CA PRO A 152 -16.76 -4.10 -20.08
C PRO A 152 -17.81 -3.11 -19.59
N TRP A 153 -18.10 -3.14 -18.28
CA TRP A 153 -18.97 -2.15 -17.64
C TRP A 153 -18.21 -0.88 -17.28
N PHE A 154 -16.91 -1.00 -17.00
CA PHE A 154 -16.08 0.12 -16.63
C PHE A 154 -15.23 0.62 -17.81
N PRO A 155 -14.70 1.86 -17.74
CA PRO A 155 -13.84 2.36 -18.78
C PRO A 155 -12.59 1.48 -18.91
N VAL A 156 -12.13 1.36 -20.14
CA VAL A 156 -11.09 0.44 -20.54
C VAL A 156 -9.77 1.20 -20.69
N ALA A 157 -8.68 0.71 -20.12
CA ALA A 157 -7.37 1.33 -20.23
C ALA A 157 -6.59 0.81 -21.47
N ASP A 158 -5.30 1.16 -21.54
CA ASP A 158 -4.41 0.79 -22.64
C ASP A 158 -4.48 -0.71 -23.00
N TYR A 159 -4.46 -0.98 -24.31
CA TYR A 159 -4.25 -2.32 -24.83
C TYR A 159 -2.80 -2.76 -24.56
N ARG A 160 -2.63 -3.86 -23.82
CA ARG A 160 -1.31 -4.37 -23.44
C ARG A 160 -1.24 -5.87 -23.59
N TYR A 161 -0.18 -6.34 -24.24
CA TYR A 161 0.06 -7.74 -24.58
C TYR A 161 -1.06 -8.33 -25.45
N PHE A 162 -2.16 -8.79 -24.85
CA PHE A 162 -3.20 -9.58 -25.50
C PHE A 162 -4.63 -9.05 -25.29
N THR A 163 -4.84 -8.10 -24.38
CA THR A 163 -6.16 -7.50 -24.11
C THR A 163 -6.00 -6.11 -23.50
N HIS A 164 -7.11 -5.43 -23.26
CA HIS A 164 -7.11 -4.19 -22.54
C HIS A 164 -6.87 -4.38 -21.04
N SER A 165 -6.13 -3.44 -20.46
CA SER A 165 -5.82 -3.46 -19.03
C SER A 165 -7.08 -3.17 -18.20
N VAL A 166 -7.39 -4.04 -17.23
CA VAL A 166 -8.55 -3.85 -16.36
C VAL A 166 -8.24 -2.83 -15.26
N MET A 167 -9.15 -1.87 -15.06
CA MET A 167 -9.10 -0.92 -13.95
C MET A 167 -10.36 -0.86 -13.08
N LEU A 168 -11.47 -1.49 -13.50
CA LEU A 168 -12.78 -1.37 -12.84
C LEU A 168 -13.17 0.10 -12.65
N PHE A 169 -13.82 0.44 -11.54
CA PHE A 169 -14.16 1.82 -11.18
C PHE A 169 -12.94 2.68 -10.81
N PHE A 170 -11.73 2.11 -10.72
CA PHE A 170 -10.55 2.92 -10.48
C PHE A 170 -10.15 3.69 -11.74
N GLU A 171 -9.69 4.93 -11.58
CA GLU A 171 -9.25 5.80 -12.69
C GLU A 171 -8.05 5.22 -13.48
N HIS A 172 -7.29 4.31 -12.87
CA HIS A 172 -6.08 3.76 -13.49
C HIS A 172 -5.81 2.32 -13.02
N PRO A 173 -5.30 1.42 -13.88
CA PRO A 173 -5.04 0.01 -13.51
C PRO A 173 -4.08 -0.15 -12.32
N GLU A 174 -3.16 0.80 -12.14
CA GLU A 174 -2.25 0.80 -10.99
C GLU A 174 -2.98 0.96 -9.65
N PHE A 175 -4.09 1.69 -9.62
CA PHE A 175 -4.85 1.88 -8.38
C PHE A 175 -5.55 0.59 -7.96
N LEU A 176 -6.13 -0.15 -8.92
CA LEU A 176 -6.66 -1.49 -8.70
C LEU A 176 -5.58 -2.46 -8.20
N ALA A 177 -4.38 -2.42 -8.79
CA ALA A 177 -3.25 -3.24 -8.36
C ALA A 177 -2.80 -2.89 -6.92
N ARG A 178 -2.72 -1.59 -6.57
CA ARG A 178 -2.39 -1.10 -5.22
C ARG A 178 -3.44 -1.51 -4.19
N ALA A 179 -4.73 -1.42 -4.53
CA ALA A 179 -5.82 -1.90 -3.68
C ALA A 179 -5.71 -3.41 -3.44
N SER A 180 -5.47 -4.17 -4.51
CA SER A 180 -5.35 -5.63 -4.47
C SER A 180 -4.18 -6.09 -3.60
N ILE A 181 -2.97 -5.53 -3.79
CA ILE A 181 -1.80 -5.93 -3.00
C ILE A 181 -1.95 -5.57 -1.52
N THR A 182 -2.57 -4.41 -1.22
CA THR A 182 -2.88 -4.00 0.16
C THR A 182 -3.81 -5.02 0.85
N ILE A 183 -4.86 -5.48 0.16
CA ILE A 183 -5.76 -6.51 0.68
C ILE A 183 -5.02 -7.86 0.82
N ILE A 184 -4.18 -8.23 -0.14
CA ILE A 184 -3.36 -9.44 -0.06
C ILE A 184 -2.48 -9.42 1.19
N PHE A 185 -1.80 -8.31 1.51
CA PHE A 185 -0.97 -8.23 2.72
C PHE A 185 -1.77 -8.50 4.00
N LEU A 186 -3.00 -7.99 4.09
CA LEU A 186 -3.86 -8.22 5.24
C LEU A 186 -4.34 -9.68 5.32
N LEU A 187 -4.73 -10.26 4.18
CA LEU A 187 -5.12 -11.68 4.09
C LEU A 187 -3.94 -12.61 4.41
N ALA A 188 -2.74 -12.26 3.95
CA ALA A 188 -1.50 -12.98 4.21
C ALA A 188 -1.08 -12.89 5.68
N TYR A 189 -1.22 -11.72 6.32
CA TYR A 189 -1.01 -11.58 7.77
C TYR A 189 -1.97 -12.49 8.56
N ASN A 190 -3.24 -12.51 8.16
CA ASN A 190 -4.27 -13.35 8.77
C ASN A 190 -4.20 -14.83 8.38
N TYR A 191 -3.28 -15.21 7.48
CA TYR A 191 -3.07 -16.60 7.06
C TYR A 191 -2.65 -17.51 8.24
N ARG A 192 -2.04 -16.94 9.29
CA ARG A 192 -1.73 -17.68 10.52
C ARG A 192 -2.98 -18.23 11.22
N TYR A 193 -4.09 -17.51 11.13
CA TYR A 193 -5.38 -17.88 11.72
C TYR A 193 -6.31 -18.58 10.71
N TYR A 194 -6.29 -18.14 9.45
CA TYR A 194 -7.24 -18.59 8.42
C TYR A 194 -6.49 -19.09 7.17
N LYS A 195 -6.17 -20.38 7.12
CA LYS A 195 -5.47 -20.99 5.98
C LYS A 195 -6.21 -20.87 4.65
N HIS A 196 -7.55 -20.82 4.69
CA HIS A 196 -8.40 -20.59 3.52
C HIS A 196 -8.20 -19.21 2.87
N ASN A 197 -7.49 -18.28 3.52
CA ASN A 197 -7.14 -17.00 2.90
C ASN A 197 -6.31 -17.15 1.62
N ILE A 198 -5.64 -18.29 1.41
CA ILE A 198 -4.86 -18.56 0.19
C ILE A 198 -5.71 -18.47 -1.09
N TYR A 199 -6.97 -18.89 -1.04
CA TYR A 199 -7.88 -18.83 -2.21
C TYR A 199 -8.18 -17.38 -2.60
N TYR A 200 -8.39 -16.51 -1.60
CA TYR A 200 -8.64 -15.09 -1.81
C TYR A 200 -7.37 -14.36 -2.29
N ILE A 201 -6.20 -14.73 -1.75
CA ILE A 201 -4.92 -14.23 -2.25
C ILE A 201 -4.76 -14.61 -3.72
N PHE A 202 -5.03 -15.86 -4.09
CA PHE A 202 -4.97 -16.32 -5.48
C PHE A 202 -5.92 -15.53 -6.40
N MET A 203 -7.18 -15.32 -5.99
CA MET A 203 -8.14 -14.49 -6.71
C MET A 203 -7.58 -13.07 -6.97
N LEU A 204 -7.03 -12.41 -5.95
CA LEU A 204 -6.44 -11.08 -6.12
C LEU A 204 -5.17 -11.08 -6.98
N THR A 205 -4.39 -12.17 -6.98
CA THR A 205 -3.24 -12.25 -7.90
C THR A 205 -3.69 -12.32 -9.36
N ILE A 206 -4.80 -12.99 -9.66
CA ILE A 206 -5.39 -12.97 -11.01
C ILE A 206 -5.84 -11.55 -11.36
N VAL A 207 -6.53 -10.85 -10.45
CA VAL A 207 -6.93 -9.45 -10.65
C VAL A 207 -5.72 -8.58 -10.98
N MET A 208 -4.62 -8.71 -10.21
CA MET A 208 -3.39 -7.97 -10.44
C MET A 208 -2.76 -8.28 -11.81
N LEU A 209 -2.74 -9.54 -12.24
CA LEU A 209 -2.19 -9.92 -13.54
C LEU A 209 -3.00 -9.33 -14.71
N LEU A 210 -4.32 -9.27 -14.58
CA LEU A 210 -5.23 -8.68 -15.58
C LEU A 210 -5.15 -7.15 -15.68
N THR A 211 -4.40 -6.50 -14.77
CA THR A 211 -4.03 -5.08 -14.95
C THR A 211 -2.89 -4.88 -15.96
N PHE A 212 -2.16 -5.95 -16.32
CA PHE A 212 -0.99 -5.95 -17.20
C PHE A 212 0.09 -4.91 -16.87
N ARG A 213 0.17 -4.49 -15.60
CA ARG A 213 1.23 -3.59 -15.13
C ARG A 213 2.45 -4.41 -14.73
N THR A 214 3.61 -4.12 -15.33
CA THR A 214 4.89 -4.79 -15.03
C THR A 214 5.20 -4.80 -13.54
N LYS A 215 4.97 -3.68 -12.84
CA LYS A 215 5.14 -3.58 -11.38
C LYS A 215 4.22 -4.55 -10.61
N ALA A 216 2.98 -4.73 -11.06
CA ALA A 216 2.03 -5.65 -10.44
C ALA A 216 2.44 -7.12 -10.67
N ILE A 217 2.87 -7.47 -11.88
CA ILE A 217 3.38 -8.81 -12.22
C ILE A 217 4.61 -9.14 -11.35
N ILE A 218 5.57 -8.22 -11.25
CA ILE A 218 6.75 -8.39 -10.39
C ILE A 218 6.33 -8.58 -8.92
N ALA A 219 5.39 -7.77 -8.42
CA ALA A 219 4.91 -7.90 -7.05
C ALA A 219 4.29 -9.28 -6.76
N VAL A 220 3.50 -9.82 -7.71
CA VAL A 220 2.92 -11.18 -7.60
C VAL A 220 4.02 -12.24 -7.57
N LEU A 221 5.03 -12.14 -8.44
CA LEU A 221 6.17 -13.07 -8.45
C LEU A 221 6.93 -13.05 -7.13
N VAL A 222 7.27 -11.86 -6.62
CA VAL A 222 7.95 -11.69 -5.33
C VAL A 222 7.12 -12.27 -4.19
N LEU A 223 5.80 -12.07 -4.20
CA LEU A 223 4.91 -12.61 -3.19
C LEU A 223 4.93 -14.14 -3.15
N TYR A 224 4.80 -14.81 -4.30
CA TYR A 224 4.85 -16.26 -4.34
C TYR A 224 6.25 -16.81 -4.04
N MET A 225 7.31 -16.10 -4.43
CA MET A 225 8.68 -16.44 -4.05
C MET A 225 8.84 -16.43 -2.53
N PHE A 226 8.33 -15.41 -1.84
CA PHE A 226 8.33 -15.37 -0.37
C PHE A 226 7.47 -16.47 0.25
N TYR A 227 6.29 -16.74 -0.31
CA TYR A 227 5.45 -17.84 0.15
C TYR A 227 6.18 -19.18 0.05
N LEU A 228 6.81 -19.48 -1.09
CA LEU A 228 7.58 -20.71 -1.26
C LEU A 228 8.76 -20.75 -0.28
N TYR A 229 9.54 -19.67 -0.19
CA TYR A 229 10.74 -19.62 0.64
C TYR A 229 10.44 -19.78 2.14
N PHE A 230 9.51 -18.99 2.67
CA PHE A 230 9.23 -18.96 4.11
C PHE A 230 8.19 -19.99 4.55
N VAL A 231 7.15 -20.27 3.74
CA VAL A 231 6.04 -21.15 4.15
C VAL A 231 6.26 -22.58 3.69
N LYS A 232 6.63 -22.79 2.42
CA LYS A 232 6.76 -24.15 1.86
C LYS A 232 8.10 -24.79 2.21
N PHE A 233 9.20 -24.07 2.01
CA PHE A 233 10.55 -24.57 2.28
C PHE A 233 11.04 -24.26 3.70
N ASN A 234 10.32 -23.42 4.45
CA ASN A 234 10.60 -23.11 5.86
C ASN A 234 12.02 -22.58 6.11
N PHE A 235 12.60 -21.87 5.14
CA PHE A 235 13.89 -21.24 5.32
C PHE A 235 13.76 -20.08 6.30
N ARG A 236 14.61 -20.05 7.33
CA ARG A 236 14.61 -19.00 8.37
C ARG A 236 15.57 -17.85 8.08
N SER A 237 16.46 -18.00 7.11
CA SER A 237 17.48 -16.99 6.82
C SER A 237 16.89 -15.86 5.98
N LEU A 238 17.09 -14.62 6.41
CA LEU A 238 16.75 -13.41 5.65
C LEU A 238 17.86 -12.98 4.69
N LEU A 239 19.05 -13.60 4.77
CA LEU A 239 20.21 -13.20 3.97
C LEU A 239 19.97 -13.24 2.45
N PRO A 240 19.39 -14.30 1.86
CA PRO A 240 19.16 -14.35 0.41
C PRO A 240 18.18 -13.28 -0.07
N VAL A 241 17.20 -12.93 0.77
CA VAL A 241 16.25 -11.85 0.52
C VAL A 241 16.97 -10.50 0.49
N GLY A 242 17.84 -10.26 1.47
CA GLY A 242 18.64 -9.03 1.52
C GLY A 242 19.58 -8.89 0.31
N VAL A 243 20.27 -9.97 -0.08
CA VAL A 243 21.15 -9.97 -1.26
C VAL A 243 20.35 -9.73 -2.54
N GLY A 244 19.19 -10.38 -2.70
CA GLY A 244 18.31 -10.16 -3.85
C GLY A 244 17.77 -8.73 -3.92
N ALA A 245 17.41 -8.13 -2.77
CA ALA A 245 16.95 -6.75 -2.72
C ALA A 245 18.05 -5.76 -3.10
N VAL A 246 19.27 -5.94 -2.58
CA VAL A 246 20.43 -5.09 -2.93
C VAL A 246 20.80 -5.26 -4.41
N GLY A 247 20.88 -6.50 -4.90
CA GLY A 247 21.18 -6.78 -6.30
C GLY A 247 20.14 -6.19 -7.25
N GLY A 248 18.85 -6.30 -6.91
CA GLY A 248 17.76 -5.66 -7.66
C GLY A 248 17.85 -4.14 -7.64
N ALA A 249 18.09 -3.53 -6.48
CA ALA A 249 18.24 -2.08 -6.37
C ALA A 249 19.41 -1.56 -7.20
N VAL A 250 20.55 -2.27 -7.20
CA VAL A 250 21.71 -1.91 -8.02
C VAL A 250 21.40 -2.07 -9.51
N TYR A 251 20.77 -3.17 -9.93
CA TYR A 251 20.44 -3.40 -11.33
C TYR A 251 19.43 -2.37 -11.87
N PHE A 252 18.37 -2.06 -11.13
CA PHE A 252 17.40 -1.05 -11.55
C PHE A 252 17.95 0.39 -11.42
N GLY A 253 18.85 0.64 -10.47
CA GLY A 253 19.54 1.92 -10.33
C GLY A 253 20.69 2.12 -11.32
N TYR A 254 21.19 1.06 -11.96
CA TYR A 254 22.32 1.12 -12.89
C TYR A 254 22.04 2.06 -14.07
N ASP A 255 20.82 1.99 -14.63
CA ASP A 255 20.41 2.87 -15.73
C ASP A 255 20.31 4.33 -15.29
N SER A 256 19.97 4.60 -14.03
CA SER A 256 19.98 5.95 -13.44
C SER A 256 21.40 6.46 -13.14
N LEU A 257 22.35 5.57 -12.90
CA LEU A 257 23.75 5.90 -12.63
C LEU A 257 24.58 6.14 -13.90
N TYR A 258 24.17 5.57 -15.05
CA TYR A 258 24.91 5.65 -16.31
C TYR A 258 24.33 6.63 -17.34
N LYS A 259 23.08 7.05 -17.20
CA LYS A 259 22.42 8.00 -18.13
C LYS A 259 22.46 9.47 -17.70
N TYR A 260 23.19 9.80 -16.63
CA TYR A 260 23.44 11.17 -16.18
C TYR A 260 24.93 11.39 -15.94
#